data_AF-Q6LGK5-F1
#
_entry.id   AF-Q6LGK5-F1
#
_cell.length_a   1.000
_cell.length_b   1.000
_cell.length_c   1.000
_cell.angle_alpha   90.00
_cell.angle_beta   90.00
_cell.angle_gamma   90.00
#
_symmetry.space_group_name_H-M   'P 1'
#
loop_
_entity.id
_entity.type
_entity.pdbx_description
1 polymer ?
#
loop_
_entity_poly.entity_id
_entity_poly.type
_entity_poly.pdbx_seq_one_letter_code
_entity_poly.pdbx_strand_id
1 'polypeptide(L)'
;MKEAIFMAIIPTPSSMVLDALESAFTSPARNLTKSHGKKHKYVPDFLIEFDTGEFVLYEVKSDVEASSAHFKREFEAKRSAAEQLGITLELIEELHIRIKPLLKNLKLIHRYASRNNLSDTQQLMLSIVSRFGSQNVESLISKTGISK
;
A
#
# COMPACT_ATOMS: atom_id res chain seq x y z
N MET A 1 6.85 -9.94 14.82
CA MET A 1 6.07 -9.58 13.61
C MET A 1 6.77 -8.36 13.04
N LYS A 2 7.06 -8.29 11.74
CA LYS A 2 7.68 -7.09 11.14
C LYS A 2 6.60 -6.03 11.03
N GLU A 3 6.86 -4.83 11.54
CA GLU A 3 5.89 -3.74 11.49
C GLU A 3 6.39 -2.66 10.53
N ALA A 4 5.51 -2.19 9.65
CA ALA A 4 5.84 -1.10 8.74
C ALA A 4 5.95 0.21 9.53
N ILE A 5 7.13 0.83 9.52
CA ILE A 5 7.39 2.10 10.22
C ILE A 5 7.30 3.30 9.28
N PHE A 6 7.45 3.07 7.97
CA PHE A 6 7.31 4.09 6.95
C PHE A 6 6.76 3.48 5.65
N MET A 7 5.73 4.12 5.10
CA MET A 7 5.15 3.77 3.80
C MET A 7 5.02 5.04 2.97
N ALA A 8 5.77 5.11 1.87
CA ALA A 8 5.64 6.19 0.91
C ALA A 8 4.90 5.67 -0.33
N ILE A 9 3.77 6.32 -0.65
CA ILE A 9 3.29 6.42 -2.04
C ILE A 9 4.32 7.31 -2.70
N ILE A 10 5.25 6.78 -3.48
CA ILE A 10 6.47 7.50 -3.86
C ILE A 10 6.11 8.62 -4.86
N PRO A 11 6.55 9.88 -4.60
CA PRO A 11 7.11 10.67 -5.69
C PRO A 11 8.63 10.85 -5.56
N THR A 12 9.23 10.64 -4.37
CA THR A 12 10.69 10.74 -4.18
C THR A 12 11.17 10.02 -2.90
N PRO A 13 11.98 8.94 -3.00
CA PRO A 13 12.81 8.41 -1.92
C PRO A 13 14.07 9.26 -1.70
N SER A 14 14.82 9.01 -0.63
CA SER A 14 16.18 9.53 -0.41
C SER A 14 17.06 9.36 -1.66
N SER A 15 17.88 10.36 -2.01
CA SER A 15 18.65 10.39 -3.27
C SER A 15 19.53 9.15 -3.45
N MET A 16 20.14 8.62 -2.38
CA MET A 16 21.01 7.44 -2.46
C MET A 16 20.25 6.16 -2.82
N VAL A 17 19.02 5.98 -2.29
CA VAL A 17 18.17 4.83 -2.61
C VAL A 17 17.63 4.96 -4.03
N LEU A 18 17.25 6.19 -4.42
CA LEU A 18 16.77 6.46 -5.77
C LEU A 18 17.84 6.22 -6.83
N ASP A 19 19.09 6.65 -6.58
CA ASP A 19 20.22 6.45 -7.49
C ASP A 19 20.60 4.96 -7.61
N ALA A 20 20.57 4.22 -6.50
CA ALA A 20 20.81 2.78 -6.49
C ALA A 20 19.74 2.01 -7.27
N LEU A 21 18.46 2.30 -7.00
CA LEU A 21 17.34 1.71 -7.74
C LEU A 21 17.44 2.09 -9.22
N GLU A 22 17.65 3.36 -9.54
CA GLU A 22 17.77 3.84 -10.91
C GLU A 22 18.91 3.14 -11.66
N SER A 23 20.08 2.97 -11.03
CA SER A 23 21.20 2.23 -11.59
C SER A 23 20.87 0.75 -11.86
N ALA A 24 20.26 0.04 -10.91
CA ALA A 24 19.96 -1.39 -11.06
C ALA A 24 18.91 -1.67 -12.12
N PHE A 25 17.86 -0.83 -12.21
CA PHE A 25 16.85 -0.98 -13.25
C PHE A 25 17.34 -0.51 -14.63
N THR A 26 18.50 0.14 -14.72
CA THR A 26 19.09 0.65 -15.98
C THR A 26 19.82 -0.41 -16.81
N SER A 27 20.22 -1.58 -16.26
CA SER A 27 21.07 -2.54 -16.98
C SER A 27 20.34 -3.83 -17.48
N PRO A 28 19.81 -4.74 -16.64
CA PRO A 28 19.13 -5.95 -17.11
C PRO A 28 17.63 -5.72 -17.42
N ALA A 29 16.90 -5.05 -16.52
CA ALA A 29 15.47 -4.77 -16.69
C ALA A 29 15.17 -3.84 -17.88
N ARG A 30 16.05 -2.85 -18.13
CA ARG A 30 15.95 -1.94 -19.29
C ARG A 30 15.99 -2.63 -20.65
N ASN A 31 16.71 -3.75 -20.78
CA ASN A 31 16.78 -4.47 -22.06
C ASN A 31 15.48 -5.22 -22.38
N LEU A 32 14.67 -5.53 -21.37
CA LEU A 32 13.35 -6.15 -21.52
C LEU A 32 12.21 -5.12 -21.64
N THR A 33 12.40 -3.90 -21.15
CA THR A 33 11.46 -2.76 -21.32
C THR A 33 11.71 -1.93 -22.58
N LYS A 34 12.48 -2.41 -23.57
CA LYS A 34 12.61 -1.77 -24.89
C LYS A 34 11.33 -1.96 -25.73
N SER A 35 10.21 -1.44 -25.26
CA SER A 35 9.13 -1.02 -26.13
C SER A 35 9.51 0.36 -26.70
N HIS A 36 9.85 0.41 -28.00
CA HIS A 36 10.06 1.65 -28.77
C HIS A 36 11.27 2.57 -28.42
N GLY A 37 12.33 2.06 -27.79
CA GLY A 37 13.62 2.77 -27.73
C GLY A 37 13.65 4.03 -26.84
N LYS A 38 12.63 4.25 -25.99
CA LYS A 38 12.62 5.33 -25.00
C LYS A 38 13.02 4.80 -23.62
N LYS A 39 13.82 5.59 -22.89
CA LYS A 39 14.23 5.30 -21.51
C LYS A 39 13.07 5.64 -20.57
N HIS A 40 12.52 4.65 -19.86
CA HIS A 40 11.52 4.87 -18.82
C HIS A 40 12.15 4.66 -17.44
N LYS A 41 11.96 5.63 -16.53
CA LYS A 41 12.33 5.50 -15.12
C LYS A 41 11.37 4.52 -14.45
N TYR A 42 11.91 3.53 -13.74
CA TYR A 42 11.09 2.65 -12.91
C TYR A 42 10.70 3.36 -11.62
N VAL A 43 9.41 3.34 -11.29
CA VAL A 43 8.85 3.84 -10.04
C VAL A 43 7.93 2.76 -9.50
N PRO A 44 8.24 2.14 -8.34
CA PRO A 44 7.34 1.18 -7.71
C PRO A 44 6.14 1.92 -7.10
N ASP A 45 5.04 1.19 -6.88
CA ASP A 45 3.84 1.78 -6.27
C ASP A 45 4.09 2.17 -4.81
N PHE A 46 4.84 1.34 -4.07
CA PHE A 46 5.25 1.63 -2.70
C PHE A 46 6.68 1.22 -2.41
N LEU A 47 7.32 2.01 -1.54
CA LEU A 47 8.53 1.64 -0.79
C LEU A 47 8.15 1.59 0.68
N ILE A 48 8.40 0.45 1.32
CA ILE A 48 8.13 0.23 2.73
C ILE A 48 9.45 -0.01 3.46
N GLU A 49 9.63 0.70 4.57
CA GLU A 49 10.67 0.42 5.55
C GLU A 49 10.02 -0.26 6.76
N PHE A 50 10.58 -1.38 7.16
CA PHE A 50 10.18 -2.12 8.36
C PHE A 50 11.01 -1.69 9.57
N ASP A 51 10.47 -1.90 10.77
CA ASP A 51 11.16 -1.71 12.05
C ASP A 51 12.48 -2.48 12.17
N THR A 52 12.65 -3.54 11.38
CA THR A 52 13.89 -4.29 11.25
C THR A 52 14.98 -3.58 10.43
N GLY A 53 14.69 -2.43 9.82
CA GLY A 53 15.57 -1.71 8.90
C GLY A 53 15.58 -2.28 7.47
N GLU A 54 14.69 -3.21 7.17
CA GLU A 54 14.55 -3.79 5.83
C GLU A 54 13.71 -2.88 4.92
N PHE A 55 14.10 -2.83 3.64
CA PHE A 55 13.34 -2.13 2.60
C PHE A 55 12.71 -3.13 1.63
N VAL A 56 11.41 -2.97 1.39
CA VAL A 56 10.67 -3.77 0.41
C VAL A 56 9.95 -2.85 -0.57
N LEU A 57 10.09 -3.16 -1.86
CA LEU A 57 9.34 -2.54 -2.93
C LEU A 57 8.09 -3.36 -3.21
N TYR A 58 6.96 -2.68 -3.37
CA TYR A 58 5.70 -3.30 -3.73
C TYR A 58 5.20 -2.77 -5.07
N GLU A 59 4.79 -3.69 -5.93
CA GLU A 59 4.04 -3.43 -7.15
C GLU A 59 2.62 -3.99 -6.96
N VAL A 60 1.60 -3.16 -7.18
CA VAL A 60 0.19 -3.57 -7.11
C VAL A 60 -0.35 -3.70 -8.52
N LYS A 61 -1.01 -4.82 -8.81
CA LYS A 61 -1.63 -5.07 -10.11
C LYS A 61 -2.96 -5.80 -9.96
N SER A 62 -3.86 -5.56 -10.91
CA SER A 62 -5.03 -6.44 -11.08
C SER A 62 -4.58 -7.85 -11.48
N ASP A 63 -5.43 -8.85 -11.22
CA ASP A 63 -5.22 -10.23 -11.67
C ASP A 63 -5.07 -10.33 -13.20
N VAL A 64 -5.84 -9.51 -13.92
CA VAL A 64 -5.77 -9.42 -15.38
C VAL A 64 -4.39 -8.94 -15.84
N GLU A 65 -3.86 -7.86 -15.26
CA GLU A 65 -2.55 -7.32 -15.61
C GLU A 65 -1.40 -8.26 -15.19
N ALA A 66 -1.48 -8.78 -13.96
CA ALA A 66 -0.49 -9.70 -13.40
C ALA A 66 -0.37 -11.01 -14.20
N SER A 67 -1.48 -11.47 -14.78
CA SER A 67 -1.49 -12.70 -15.58
C SER A 67 -0.81 -12.55 -16.95
N SER A 68 -0.65 -11.32 -17.47
CA SER A 68 -0.16 -11.06 -18.81
C SER A 68 1.31 -11.48 -18.99
N ALA A 69 1.62 -12.11 -20.12
CA ALA A 69 2.98 -12.59 -20.41
C ALA A 69 4.01 -11.46 -20.51
N HIS A 70 3.58 -10.29 -20.99
CA HIS A 70 4.41 -9.09 -21.04
C HIS A 70 4.79 -8.64 -19.63
N PHE A 71 3.80 -8.47 -18.76
CA PHE A 71 4.04 -8.06 -17.36
C PHE A 71 4.94 -9.05 -16.64
N LYS A 72 4.68 -10.36 -16.73
CA LYS A 72 5.50 -11.38 -16.05
C LYS A 72 6.98 -11.30 -16.42
N ARG A 73 7.28 -11.13 -17.71
CA ARG A 73 8.68 -10.98 -18.18
C ARG A 73 9.31 -9.70 -17.63
N GLU A 74 8.60 -8.59 -17.68
CA GLU A 74 9.09 -7.31 -17.19
C GLU A 74 9.29 -7.32 -15.67
N PHE A 75 8.33 -7.89 -14.93
CA PHE A 75 8.36 -7.98 -13.48
C PHE A 75 9.49 -8.90 -12.99
N GLU A 76 9.71 -10.04 -13.64
CA GLU A 76 10.83 -10.93 -13.30
C GLU A 76 12.18 -10.23 -13.49
N ALA A 77 12.32 -9.47 -14.59
CA ALA A 77 13.52 -8.69 -14.84
C ALA A 77 13.78 -7.64 -13.75
N LYS A 78 12.71 -6.96 -13.30
CA LYS A 78 12.77 -6.00 -12.20
C LYS A 78 13.13 -6.70 -10.90
N ARG A 79 12.53 -7.86 -10.62
CA ARG A 79 12.82 -8.64 -9.41
C ARG A 79 14.28 -9.08 -9.37
N SER A 80 14.83 -9.62 -10.46
CA SER A 80 16.26 -9.98 -10.51
C SER A 80 17.18 -8.78 -10.31
N ALA A 81 16.80 -7.60 -10.84
CA ALA A 81 17.59 -6.38 -10.64
C ALA A 81 17.54 -5.87 -9.19
N ALA A 82 16.38 -5.96 -8.53
CA ALA A 82 16.23 -5.62 -7.12
C ALA A 82 17.02 -6.58 -6.21
N GLU A 83 16.97 -7.88 -6.51
CA GLU A 83 17.72 -8.90 -5.77
C GLU A 83 19.23 -8.69 -5.83
N GLN A 84 19.77 -8.26 -6.97
CA GLN A 84 21.19 -7.90 -7.11
C GLN A 84 21.61 -6.72 -6.22
N LEU A 85 20.66 -5.90 -5.77
CA LEU A 85 20.88 -4.83 -4.81
C LEU A 85 20.62 -5.24 -3.35
N GLY A 86 20.20 -6.48 -3.11
CA GLY A 86 19.74 -6.91 -1.79
C GLY A 86 18.41 -6.29 -1.36
N ILE A 87 17.59 -5.86 -2.33
CA ILE A 87 16.26 -5.28 -2.08
C ILE A 87 15.19 -6.27 -2.54
N THR A 88 14.16 -6.47 -1.72
CA THR A 88 13.03 -7.34 -2.09
C THR A 88 12.02 -6.56 -2.93
N LEU A 89 11.55 -7.16 -4.03
CA LEU A 89 10.42 -6.68 -4.84
C LEU A 89 9.28 -7.71 -4.82
N GLU A 90 8.13 -7.29 -4.30
CA GLU A 90 6.93 -8.11 -4.12
C GLU A 90 5.78 -7.63 -5.01
N LEU A 91 5.07 -8.58 -5.62
CA LEU A 91 3.84 -8.33 -6.36
C LEU A 91 2.65 -8.55 -5.42
N ILE A 92 1.81 -7.54 -5.31
CA ILE A 92 0.51 -7.64 -4.64
C ILE A 92 -0.59 -7.63 -5.69
N GLU A 93 -1.20 -8.80 -5.88
CA GLU A 93 -2.38 -8.90 -6.72
C GLU A 93 -3.61 -8.35 -5.99
N GLU A 94 -4.44 -7.56 -6.68
CA GLU A 94 -5.66 -6.97 -6.09
C GLU A 94 -6.60 -8.01 -5.50
N LEU A 95 -6.60 -9.24 -6.00
CA LEU A 95 -7.42 -10.33 -5.48
C LEU A 95 -7.12 -10.60 -3.99
N HIS A 96 -5.85 -10.46 -3.57
CA HIS A 96 -5.44 -10.58 -2.16
C HIS A 96 -5.92 -9.40 -1.30
N ILE A 97 -6.20 -8.24 -1.90
CA ILE A 97 -6.73 -7.06 -1.22
C ILE A 97 -8.27 -7.10 -1.15
N ARG A 98 -8.92 -7.75 -2.12
CA ARG A 98 -10.39 -7.83 -2.26
C ARG A 98 -11.08 -8.72 -1.22
N ILE A 99 -10.34 -9.25 -0.25
CA ILE A 99 -10.86 -10.08 0.84
C ILE A 99 -11.94 -9.30 1.61
N LYS A 100 -13.15 -9.86 1.68
CA LYS A 100 -14.21 -9.33 2.55
C LYS A 100 -14.00 -9.89 3.96
N PRO A 101 -14.09 -9.08 5.03
CA PRO A 101 -14.67 -7.73 5.08
C PRO A 101 -13.70 -6.57 4.85
N LEU A 102 -12.38 -6.82 4.73
CA LEU A 102 -11.32 -5.80 4.70
C LEU A 102 -11.58 -4.70 3.65
N LEU A 103 -11.86 -5.05 2.39
CA LEU A 103 -12.12 -4.06 1.35
C LEU A 103 -13.37 -3.19 1.64
N LYS A 104 -14.41 -3.78 2.27
CA LYS A 104 -15.61 -3.03 2.65
C LYS A 104 -15.29 -2.01 3.73
N ASN A 105 -14.48 -2.40 4.72
CA ASN A 105 -14.03 -1.52 5.78
C ASN A 105 -13.16 -0.38 5.23
N LEU A 106 -12.21 -0.70 4.34
CA LEU A 106 -11.35 0.31 3.72
C LEU A 106 -12.14 1.33 2.90
N LYS A 107 -13.17 0.88 2.16
CA LYS A 107 -14.11 1.79 1.46
C LYS A 107 -14.89 2.70 2.40
N LEU A 108 -15.28 2.20 3.58
CA LEU A 108 -15.94 3.03 4.60
C LEU A 108 -14.96 4.06 5.14
N ILE A 109 -13.76 3.66 5.55
CA ILE A 109 -12.73 4.57 6.06
C ILE A 109 -12.44 5.65 5.02
N HIS A 110 -12.13 5.28 3.77
CA HIS A 110 -11.87 6.24 2.70
C HIS A 110 -13.02 7.22 2.47
N ARG A 111 -14.28 6.75 2.46
CA ARG A 111 -15.46 7.60 2.29
C ARG A 111 -15.58 8.68 3.37
N TYR A 112 -15.18 8.37 4.59
CA TYR A 112 -15.31 9.27 5.74
C TYR A 112 -13.99 9.97 6.11
N ALA A 113 -12.85 9.57 5.54
CA ALA A 113 -11.52 10.08 5.86
C ALA A 113 -11.36 11.58 5.58
N SER A 114 -12.06 12.11 4.57
CA SER A 114 -12.01 13.54 4.22
C SER A 114 -12.99 14.40 5.03
N ARG A 115 -13.73 13.82 5.99
CA ARG A 115 -14.63 14.59 6.85
C ARG A 115 -13.85 15.12 8.04
N ASN A 116 -13.68 16.43 8.06
CA ASN A 116 -12.89 17.10 9.09
C ASN A 116 -13.69 17.39 10.38
N ASN A 117 -15.02 17.26 10.33
CA ASN A 117 -15.90 17.58 11.46
C ASN A 117 -16.79 16.38 11.80
N LEU A 118 -16.87 16.08 13.09
CA LEU A 118 -17.84 15.15 13.66
C LEU A 118 -19.07 15.94 14.13
N SER A 119 -20.25 15.35 14.03
CA SER A 119 -21.42 15.90 14.73
C SER A 119 -21.29 15.68 16.24
N ASP A 120 -22.04 16.43 17.05
CA ASP A 120 -22.09 16.26 18.50
C ASP A 120 -22.36 14.81 18.91
N THR A 121 -23.26 14.15 18.17
CA THR A 121 -23.57 12.72 18.35
C THR A 121 -22.36 11.82 18.07
N GLN A 122 -21.62 12.08 17.00
CA GLN A 122 -20.43 11.31 16.65
C GLN A 122 -19.28 11.55 17.66
N GLN A 123 -19.13 12.80 18.13
CA GLN A 123 -18.19 13.16 19.18
C GLN A 123 -18.49 12.41 20.49
N LEU A 124 -19.78 12.35 20.87
CA LEU A 124 -20.24 11.60 22.03
C LEU A 124 -19.96 10.10 21.87
N MET A 125 -20.31 9.50 20.73
CA MET A 125 -19.99 8.10 20.44
C MET A 125 -18.49 7.81 20.57
N LEU A 126 -17.64 8.66 19.97
CA LEU A 126 -16.19 8.52 20.04
C LEU A 126 -15.69 8.59 21.48
N SER A 127 -16.21 9.53 22.29
CA SER A 127 -15.84 9.64 23.70
C SER A 127 -16.16 8.39 24.51
N ILE A 128 -17.29 7.73 24.23
CA ILE A 128 -17.71 6.50 24.90
C ILE A 128 -16.78 5.35 24.51
N VAL A 129 -16.51 5.18 23.20
CA VAL A 129 -15.61 4.12 22.72
C VAL A 129 -14.19 4.32 23.24
N SER A 130 -13.68 5.55 23.24
CA SER A 130 -12.35 5.86 23.77
C SER A 130 -12.24 5.62 25.28
N ARG A 131 -13.31 5.86 26.05
CA ARG A 131 -13.31 5.72 27.51
C ARG A 131 -13.54 4.27 27.97
N PHE A 132 -14.39 3.52 27.27
CA PHE A 132 -14.85 2.20 27.72
C PHE A 132 -14.37 1.06 26.82
N GLY A 133 -13.60 1.36 25.77
CA GLY A 133 -13.15 0.38 24.78
C GLY A 133 -14.30 -0.12 23.90
N SER A 134 -14.14 -1.31 23.32
CA SER A 134 -15.11 -1.91 22.41
C SER A 134 -16.51 -1.96 23.04
N GLN A 135 -17.51 -1.41 22.34
CA GLN A 135 -18.92 -1.43 22.75
C GLN A 135 -19.76 -2.11 21.67
N ASN A 136 -20.79 -2.86 22.07
CA ASN A 136 -21.82 -3.29 21.15
C ASN A 136 -22.80 -2.13 20.84
N VAL A 137 -23.60 -2.30 19.78
CA VAL A 137 -24.52 -1.25 19.30
C VAL A 137 -25.58 -0.89 20.36
N GLU A 138 -26.09 -1.87 21.10
CA GLU A 138 -27.10 -1.67 22.14
C GLU A 138 -26.57 -0.83 23.32
N SER A 139 -25.33 -1.09 23.76
CA SER A 139 -24.62 -0.31 24.78
C SER A 139 -24.39 1.12 24.30
N LEU A 140 -24.01 1.32 23.03
CA LEU A 140 -23.86 2.66 22.48
C LEU A 140 -25.19 3.41 22.46
N ILE A 141 -26.27 2.79 21.95
CA ILE A 141 -27.60 3.40 21.89
C ILE A 141 -28.08 3.82 23.29
N SER A 142 -27.95 2.92 24.28
CA SER A 142 -28.35 3.23 25.66
C SER A 142 -27.55 4.37 26.29
N LYS A 143 -26.25 4.50 25.96
CA LYS A 143 -25.37 5.55 26.47
C LYS A 143 -25.50 6.88 25.72
N THR A 144 -25.91 6.86 24.45
CA THR A 144 -26.05 8.07 23.63
C THR A 144 -27.48 8.62 23.60
N GLY A 145 -28.48 7.83 24.01
CA GLY A 145 -29.89 8.22 23.98
C GLY A 145 -30.46 8.41 22.56
N ILE A 146 -29.81 7.81 21.55
CA ILE A 146 -30.21 7.97 20.15
C ILE A 146 -31.34 6.97 19.87
N SER A 147 -32.54 7.47 19.58
CA SER A 147 -33.63 6.64 19.07
C SER A 147 -33.39 6.30 17.60
N LYS A 148 -33.82 5.10 17.21
CA LYS A 148 -33.86 4.63 15.83
C LYS A 148 -34.85 5.41 14.98
#